data_AF-A0A5K1HDC8-F1
#
_entry.id   AF-A0A5K1HDC8-F1
#
_cell.length_a   1.000
_cell.length_b   1.000
_cell.length_c   1.000
_cell.angle_alpha   90.00
_cell.angle_beta   90.00
_cell.angle_gamma   90.00
#
_symmetry.space_group_name_H-M   'P 1'
#
loop_
_entity.id
_entity.type
_entity.pdbx_description
1 polymer ?
#
loop_
_entity_poly.entity_id
_entity_poly.type
_entity_poly.pdbx_seq_one_letter_code
_entity_poly.pdbx_strand_id
1 'polypeptide(L)'
;MPKKKCHDIDGAYFGCSFAHILLMVYPDMLPKSIETKYVPKVYGFKIYGRKGSKYEKKEDKKEITYYTQEELKKIKSRNDPRRKEEEH
;
A
#
# COMPACT_ATOMS: atom_id res chain seq x y z
N MET A 1 8.80 19.05 -7.60
CA MET A 1 8.90 20.43 -7.12
C MET A 1 7.51 20.93 -6.73
N PRO A 2 7.37 21.69 -5.61
CA PRO A 2 6.12 22.34 -5.25
C PRO A 2 5.54 23.11 -6.45
N LYS A 3 4.22 23.02 -6.67
CA LYS A 3 3.56 23.71 -7.79
C LYS A 3 3.61 25.24 -7.66
N LYS A 4 3.73 25.75 -6.43
CA LYS A 4 3.86 27.17 -6.11
C LYS A 4 5.34 27.52 -5.91
N LYS A 5 5.74 28.72 -6.35
CA LYS A 5 7.11 29.25 -6.22
C LYS A 5 7.39 29.66 -4.77
N CYS A 6 7.72 28.70 -3.92
CA CYS A 6 8.29 28.94 -2.59
C CYS A 6 9.56 28.10 -2.43
N HIS A 7 10.44 28.20 -3.42
CA HIS A 7 11.65 27.38 -3.50
C HIS A 7 12.76 27.86 -2.56
N ASP A 8 12.67 29.10 -2.07
CA ASP A 8 13.69 29.73 -1.24
C ASP A 8 13.49 29.46 0.27
N ILE A 9 12.48 28.66 0.64
CA ILE A 9 12.21 28.26 2.03
C ILE A 9 12.84 26.89 2.28
N ASP A 10 13.73 26.80 3.27
CA ASP A 10 14.34 25.53 3.68
C ASP A 10 13.29 24.60 4.34
N GLY A 11 13.30 23.33 3.98
CA GLY A 11 12.47 22.30 4.61
C GLY A 11 12.80 22.10 6.10
N ALA A 12 14.01 22.46 6.54
CA ALA A 12 14.43 22.36 7.94
C ALA A 12 13.55 23.18 8.90
N TYR A 13 12.94 24.27 8.43
CA TYR A 13 12.01 25.08 9.23
C TYR A 13 10.73 24.34 9.63
N PHE A 14 10.35 23.27 8.92
CA PHE A 14 9.17 22.47 9.24
C PHE A 14 9.51 21.24 10.11
N GLY A 15 10.75 20.75 10.01
CA GLY A 15 11.16 19.50 10.64
C GLY A 15 10.62 18.25 9.94
N CYS A 16 11.26 17.11 10.19
CA CYS A 16 10.92 15.84 9.54
C CYS A 16 9.67 15.15 10.12
N SER A 17 9.34 15.43 11.39
CA SER A 17 8.27 14.75 12.12
C SER A 17 6.94 15.51 12.12
N PHE A 18 6.90 16.74 11.60
CA PHE A 18 5.73 17.61 11.69
C PHE A 18 4.45 16.96 11.17
N ALA A 19 4.46 16.44 9.94
CA ALA A 19 3.28 15.82 9.34
C ALA A 19 2.80 14.58 10.13
N HIS A 20 3.73 13.77 10.64
CA HIS A 20 3.41 12.58 11.43
C HIS A 20 2.76 12.97 12.77
N ILE A 21 3.38 13.88 13.52
CA ILE A 21 2.88 14.34 14.81
C ILE A 21 1.53 15.04 14.64
N LEU A 22 1.36 15.87 13.61
CA LEU A 22 0.10 16.55 13.32
C LEU A 22 -1.06 15.55 13.19
N LEU A 23 -0.86 14.45 12.45
CA LEU A 23 -1.90 13.43 12.26
C LEU A 23 -2.09 12.54 13.49
N MET A 24 -1.08 12.37 14.34
CA MET A 24 -1.21 11.67 15.63
C MET A 24 -2.00 12.49 16.65
N VAL A 25 -1.78 13.81 16.69
CA VAL A 25 -2.48 14.72 17.61
C VAL A 25 -3.92 14.97 17.17
N TYR A 26 -4.16 15.02 15.86
CA TYR A 26 -5.48 15.28 15.27
C TYR A 26 -5.91 14.12 14.36
N PRO A 27 -6.33 12.98 14.94
CA PRO A 27 -6.73 11.81 14.16
C PRO A 27 -7.93 12.09 13.23
N ASP A 28 -8.76 13.08 13.54
CA ASP A 28 -9.90 13.49 12.72
C ASP A 28 -9.49 14.10 11.37
N MET A 29 -8.22 14.53 11.23
CA MET A 29 -7.65 15.02 9.97
C MET A 29 -7.06 13.90 9.11
N LEU A 30 -7.03 12.65 9.59
CA LEU A 30 -6.57 11.53 8.77
C LEU A 30 -7.44 11.45 7.51
N PRO A 31 -6.83 11.44 6.31
CA PRO A 31 -7.60 11.30 5.10
C PRO A 31 -8.31 9.95 5.13
N LYS A 32 -9.63 10.00 4.95
CA LYS A 32 -10.43 8.81 4.72
C LYS A 32 -9.89 8.08 3.49
N SER A 33 -10.02 6.75 3.48
CA SER A 33 -9.58 5.91 2.36
C SER A 33 -10.02 6.51 1.02
N ILE A 34 -9.12 6.50 0.03
CA ILE A 34 -9.40 7.02 -1.31
C ILE A 34 -10.55 6.20 -1.91
N GLU A 35 -11.75 6.79 -1.98
CA GLU A 35 -12.96 6.12 -2.46
C GLU A 35 -12.85 5.72 -3.94
N THR A 36 -12.12 6.50 -4.75
CA THR A 36 -12.02 6.26 -6.20
C THR A 36 -10.58 6.19 -6.68
N LYS A 37 -10.16 5.00 -7.10
CA LYS A 37 -8.90 4.80 -7.83
C LYS A 37 -9.09 5.17 -9.30
N TYR A 38 -8.07 5.76 -9.91
CA TYR A 38 -8.10 6.11 -11.34
C TYR A 38 -8.36 4.88 -12.23
N VAL A 39 -9.22 5.07 -13.24
CA VAL A 39 -9.56 4.03 -14.24
C VAL A 39 -9.14 4.54 -15.64
N PRO A 40 -7.98 4.11 -16.17
CA PRO A 40 -7.57 4.46 -17.52
C PRO A 40 -8.51 3.88 -18.58
N LYS A 41 -8.84 4.74 -19.55
CA LYS A 41 -9.70 4.44 -20.70
C LYS A 41 -9.09 5.05 -21.96
N VAL A 42 -9.28 4.39 -23.10
CA VAL A 42 -8.93 4.89 -24.44
C VAL A 42 -10.19 4.81 -25.30
N TYR A 43 -10.62 5.94 -25.88
CA TYR A 43 -11.93 6.07 -26.56
C TYR A 43 -13.12 5.52 -25.76
N GLY A 44 -13.11 5.68 -24.44
CA GLY A 44 -14.15 5.18 -23.53
C GLY A 44 -13.99 3.71 -23.11
N PHE A 45 -13.12 2.94 -23.74
CA PHE A 45 -12.86 1.54 -23.39
C PHE A 45 -11.83 1.43 -22.28
N LYS A 46 -12.15 0.68 -21.21
CA LYS A 46 -11.18 0.36 -20.16
C LYS A 46 -10.05 -0.43 -20.78
N ILE A 47 -8.82 -0.07 -20.43
CA ILE A 47 -7.72 -0.83 -20.98
C ILE A 47 -7.65 -2.16 -20.26
N TYR A 48 -7.95 -3.25 -20.96
CA TYR A 48 -7.73 -4.61 -20.49
C TYR A 48 -6.27 -4.70 -20.13
N GLY A 49 -5.87 -5.38 -19.07
CA GLY A 49 -4.56 -5.99 -19.14
C GLY A 49 -3.43 -5.33 -18.30
N ARG A 50 -3.82 -4.32 -17.61
CA ARG A 50 -3.22 -3.40 -16.66
C ARG A 50 -4.49 -2.62 -16.33
N LYS A 51 -4.37 -1.67 -15.46
CA LYS A 51 -5.04 -0.45 -15.86
C LYS A 51 -4.14 0.15 -16.95
N GLY A 52 -4.25 -0.38 -18.18
CA GLY A 52 -3.26 -0.08 -19.22
C GLY A 52 -3.15 -0.92 -20.50
N SER A 53 -3.37 -2.26 -20.60
CA SER A 53 -3.04 -2.99 -21.86
C SER A 53 -3.08 -4.53 -21.90
N LYS A 54 -3.66 -5.14 -22.97
CA LYS A 54 -3.78 -6.54 -23.47
C LYS A 54 -3.50 -7.79 -22.56
N TYR A 55 -2.88 -7.71 -21.37
CA TYR A 55 -2.39 -8.83 -20.55
C TYR A 55 -2.27 -8.53 -19.01
N GLU A 56 -3.36 -8.42 -18.23
CA GLU A 56 -3.35 -7.88 -16.83
C GLU A 56 -3.16 -9.01 -15.90
N LYS A 57 -2.21 -8.85 -14.99
CA LYS A 57 -1.67 -9.95 -14.23
C LYS A 57 -1.48 -9.52 -12.79
N LYS A 58 -1.72 -10.50 -11.91
CA LYS A 58 -2.10 -10.31 -10.51
C LYS A 58 -0.89 -10.02 -9.62
N GLU A 59 -1.11 -9.14 -8.65
CA GLU A 59 -0.16 -8.70 -7.64
C GLU A 59 -0.21 -9.59 -6.40
N ASP A 60 0.95 -9.97 -5.86
CA ASP A 60 1.06 -10.49 -4.50
C ASP A 60 1.33 -9.34 -3.54
N LYS A 61 0.34 -9.01 -2.69
CA LYS A 61 0.53 -8.04 -1.62
C LYS A 61 1.54 -8.60 -0.62
N LYS A 62 2.70 -7.96 -0.48
CA LYS A 62 3.61 -8.22 0.64
C LYS A 62 2.97 -7.62 1.89
N GLU A 63 2.57 -8.48 2.80
CA GLU A 63 2.12 -8.07 4.13
C GLU A 63 3.29 -7.39 4.84
N ILE A 64 3.05 -6.23 5.47
CA ILE A 64 4.07 -5.56 6.29
C ILE A 64 4.16 -6.38 7.58
N THR A 65 5.16 -7.24 7.64
CA THR A 65 5.35 -8.20 8.73
C THR A 65 6.80 -8.17 9.18
N TYR A 66 7.01 -8.32 10.48
CA TYR A 66 8.33 -8.33 11.14
C TYR A 66 9.03 -9.70 11.07
N TYR A 67 8.41 -10.70 10.44
CA TYR A 67 8.90 -12.06 10.27
C TYR A 67 9.57 -12.26 8.91
N THR A 68 10.59 -13.12 8.88
CA THR A 68 11.33 -13.51 7.66
C THR A 68 10.48 -14.42 6.75
N GLN A 69 10.90 -14.55 5.50
CA GLN A 69 10.23 -15.41 4.52
C GLN A 69 10.22 -16.89 4.92
N GLU A 70 11.26 -17.35 5.62
CA GLU A 70 11.35 -18.73 6.10
C GLU A 70 10.43 -18.96 7.28
N GLU A 71 10.33 -18.02 8.21
CA GLU A 71 9.37 -18.04 9.32
C GLU A 71 7.93 -18.00 8.79
N LEU A 72 7.65 -17.13 7.81
CA LEU A 72 6.35 -17.09 7.14
C LEU A 72 6.01 -18.42 6.47
N LYS A 73 6.97 -19.06 5.79
CA LYS A 73 6.77 -20.38 5.19
C LYS A 73 6.50 -21.45 6.24
N LYS A 74 7.22 -21.45 7.36
CA LYS A 74 7.03 -22.38 8.49
C LYS A 74 5.69 -22.18 9.18
N ILE A 75 5.28 -20.93 9.43
CA ILE A 75 3.98 -20.59 10.03
C ILE A 75 2.86 -21.04 9.10
N LYS A 76 2.97 -20.77 7.79
CA LYS A 76 2.00 -21.21 6.80
C LYS A 76 1.94 -22.73 6.69
N SER A 77 3.08 -23.44 6.70
CA SER A 77 3.11 -24.91 6.62
C SER A 77 2.58 -25.59 7.87
N ARG A 78 2.76 -24.96 9.05
CA ARG A 78 2.27 -25.47 10.35
C ARG A 78 0.76 -25.29 10.50
N ASN A 79 0.20 -24.25 9.89
CA ASN A 79 -1.23 -23.96 9.93
C ASN A 79 -2.01 -24.57 8.74
N ASP A 80 -1.39 -25.44 7.94
CA ASP A 80 -2.09 -26.17 6.86
C ASP A 80 -3.09 -27.15 7.48
N PRO A 81 -4.41 -26.96 7.28
CA PRO A 81 -5.44 -27.78 7.91
C PRO A 81 -5.38 -29.26 7.52
N ARG A 82 -4.79 -29.59 6.37
CA ARG A 82 -4.64 -30.99 5.90
C ARG A 82 -3.69 -31.82 6.76
N ARG A 83 -2.77 -31.18 7.51
CA ARG A 83 -1.82 -31.86 8.40
C ARG A 83 -2.40 -32.17 9.78
N LYS A 84 -3.47 -31.49 10.20
CA LYS A 84 -4.08 -31.70 11.53
C LYS A 84 -5.04 -32.89 11.57
N GLU A 85 -5.43 -33.42 10.41
CA GLU A 85 -6.23 -34.65 10.31
C GLU A 85 -5.38 -35.92 10.49
N GLU A 86 -4.06 -35.82 10.42
CA GLU A 86 -3.14 -36.98 10.51
C GLU A 86 -2.57 -37.23 11.92
N GLU A 87 -2.89 -36.39 12.92
CA GLU A 87 -2.40 -36.53 14.31
C GLU A 87 -3.51 -36.91 15.32
N HIS A 88 -4.50 -37.69 14.89
CA HIS A 88 -5.44 -38.37 15.79
C HIS A 88 -5.42 -39.89 15.59
#